data_AF-A0A968YF84-F1
#
_entry.id   AF-A0A968YF84-F1
#
_cell.length_a   1.000
_cell.length_b   1.000
_cell.length_c   1.000
_cell.angle_alpha   90.00
_cell.angle_beta   90.00
_cell.angle_gamma   90.00
#
_symmetry.space_group_name_H-M   'P 1'
#
loop_
_entity.id
_entity.type
_entity.pdbx_description
1 polymer ?
#
loop_
_entity_poly.entity_id
_entity_poly.type
_entity_poly.pdbx_seq_one_letter_code
_entity_poly.pdbx_strand_id
1 'polypeptide(L)'
;MDLQEFQSKNLAELETIFLEPTETGSDALLSSGLALKIIQDNELYLPNSKGFVEYVEQNLGITYPHAFRCIKAAELLLFLQKHFDVLPQSESAARPLVKLSPANQLKAWGEVVRITAGDKWAPGKDRIQKTIAGLGLDKA
;
A
#
# COMPACT_ATOMS: atom_id res chain seq x y z
N MET A 1 2.61 -2.92 12.28
CA MET A 1 1.25 -3.49 12.28
C MET A 1 1.24 -4.75 11.41
N ASP A 2 0.67 -5.85 11.89
CA ASP A 2 0.85 -7.20 11.33
C ASP A 2 -0.40 -7.74 10.62
N LEU A 3 -0.24 -8.68 9.67
CA LEU A 3 -1.36 -9.26 8.94
C LEU A 3 -2.29 -10.08 9.83
N GLN A 4 -1.75 -10.83 10.81
CA GLN A 4 -2.57 -11.66 11.69
C GLN A 4 -3.51 -10.81 12.55
N GLU A 5 -3.05 -9.61 12.94
CA GLU A 5 -3.83 -8.62 13.70
C GLU A 5 -5.08 -8.15 12.95
N PHE A 6 -5.04 -8.04 11.62
CA PHE A 6 -6.23 -7.69 10.84
C PHE A 6 -7.16 -8.87 10.59
N GLN A 7 -6.63 -10.08 10.45
CA GLN A 7 -7.44 -11.25 10.09
C GLN A 7 -8.49 -11.59 11.14
N SER A 8 -8.32 -11.15 12.39
CA SER A 8 -9.32 -11.32 13.45
C SER A 8 -10.46 -10.30 13.41
N LYS A 9 -10.36 -9.24 12.60
CA LYS A 9 -11.36 -8.16 12.54
C LYS A 9 -12.53 -8.53 11.63
N ASN A 10 -13.72 -8.09 12.01
CA ASN A 10 -14.93 -8.28 11.19
C ASN A 10 -15.04 -7.21 10.08
N LEU A 11 -15.99 -7.40 9.17
CA LEU A 11 -16.22 -6.49 8.04
C LEU A 11 -16.35 -5.03 8.48
N ALA A 12 -17.22 -4.73 9.45
CA ALA A 12 -17.49 -3.35 9.87
C ALA A 12 -16.25 -2.66 10.42
N GLU A 13 -15.44 -3.37 11.21
CA GLU A 13 -14.17 -2.83 11.71
C GLU A 13 -13.16 -2.56 10.60
N LEU A 14 -13.08 -3.46 9.61
CA LEU A 14 -12.21 -3.30 8.44
C LEU A 14 -12.65 -2.12 7.57
N GLU A 15 -13.96 -1.92 7.39
CA GLU A 15 -14.54 -0.77 6.71
C GLU A 15 -14.15 0.54 7.42
N THR A 16 -14.30 0.59 8.75
CA THR A 16 -13.88 1.76 9.54
C THR A 16 -12.40 2.04 9.40
N ILE A 17 -11.52 1.03 9.47
CA ILE A 17 -10.07 1.22 9.31
C ILE A 17 -9.72 1.76 7.91
N PHE A 18 -10.47 1.33 6.88
CA PHE A 18 -10.27 1.84 5.54
C PHE A 18 -10.73 3.29 5.39
N LEU A 19 -11.96 3.61 5.84
CA LEU A 19 -12.60 4.91 5.63
C LEU A 19 -12.06 5.99 6.58
N GLU A 20 -11.75 5.62 7.81
CA GLU A 20 -11.35 6.51 8.91
C GLU A 20 -10.09 5.99 9.62
N PRO A 21 -8.94 5.94 8.92
CA PRO A 21 -7.69 5.50 9.53
C PRO A 21 -7.31 6.44 10.68
N THR A 22 -7.01 5.88 11.85
CA THR A 22 -6.57 6.62 13.05
C THR A 22 -5.12 7.09 12.94
N GLU A 23 -4.32 6.37 12.14
CA GLU A 23 -2.91 6.63 11.90
C GLU A 23 -2.71 7.62 10.75
N THR A 24 -1.46 7.98 10.47
CA THR A 24 -1.09 8.83 9.32
C THR A 24 0.05 8.22 8.51
N GLY A 25 0.31 8.78 7.31
CA GLY A 25 1.46 8.40 6.50
C GLY A 25 1.48 6.93 6.09
N SER A 26 2.62 6.27 6.26
CA SER A 26 2.80 4.86 5.91
C SER A 26 1.91 3.91 6.71
N ASP A 27 1.64 4.20 7.99
CA ASP A 27 0.85 3.32 8.85
C ASP A 27 -0.64 3.35 8.44
N ALA A 28 -1.17 4.53 8.12
CA ALA A 28 -2.51 4.67 7.54
C ALA A 28 -2.62 3.94 6.19
N LEU A 29 -1.62 4.12 5.32
CA LEU A 29 -1.61 3.44 4.02
C LEU A 29 -1.58 1.92 4.16
N LEU A 30 -0.76 1.41 5.09
CA LEU A 30 -0.66 -0.01 5.39
C LEU A 30 -1.98 -0.54 5.94
N SER A 31 -2.61 0.16 6.90
CA SER A 31 -3.83 -0.30 7.57
C SER A 31 -5.03 -0.32 6.64
N SER A 32 -5.27 0.78 5.94
CA SER A 32 -6.37 0.88 4.99
C SER A 32 -6.22 -0.13 3.85
N GLY A 33 -5.02 -0.32 3.30
CA GLY A 33 -4.80 -1.29 2.23
C GLY A 33 -4.90 -2.75 2.66
N LEU A 34 -4.42 -3.11 3.86
CA LEU A 34 -4.59 -4.45 4.42
C LEU A 34 -6.06 -4.75 4.76
N ALA A 35 -6.81 -3.75 5.24
CA ALA A 35 -8.23 -3.91 5.50
C ALA A 35 -8.99 -4.29 4.23
N LEU A 36 -8.78 -3.54 3.13
CA LEU A 36 -9.36 -3.88 1.82
C LEU A 36 -8.93 -5.26 1.33
N LYS A 37 -7.66 -5.64 1.53
CA LYS A 37 -7.15 -6.95 1.12
C LYS A 37 -7.87 -8.08 1.84
N ILE A 38 -8.09 -7.95 3.14
CA ILE A 38 -8.77 -8.99 3.94
C ILE A 38 -10.24 -9.09 3.60
N ILE A 39 -10.90 -7.96 3.36
CA ILE A 39 -12.27 -7.95 2.85
C ILE A 39 -12.35 -8.69 1.51
N GLN A 40 -11.38 -8.44 0.60
CA GLN A 40 -11.32 -9.07 -0.70
C GLN A 40 -11.02 -10.58 -0.61
N ASP A 41 -9.94 -10.96 0.07
CA ASP A 41 -9.41 -12.34 0.12
C ASP A 41 -10.36 -13.30 0.84
N ASN A 42 -11.11 -12.81 1.85
CA ASN A 42 -12.08 -13.61 2.61
C ASN A 42 -13.53 -13.41 2.13
N GLU A 43 -13.74 -12.66 1.05
CA GLU A 43 -15.05 -12.40 0.45
C GLU A 43 -16.10 -11.90 1.48
N LEU A 44 -15.68 -11.08 2.44
CA LEU A 44 -16.50 -10.66 3.59
C LEU A 44 -17.76 -9.86 3.19
N TYR A 45 -17.77 -9.33 1.97
CA TYR A 45 -18.90 -8.60 1.37
C TYR A 45 -20.05 -9.51 0.91
N LEU A 46 -19.87 -10.84 0.91
CA LEU A 46 -20.93 -11.78 0.62
C LEU A 46 -21.85 -11.98 1.85
N PRO A 47 -23.16 -12.21 1.63
CA PRO A 47 -23.85 -12.30 0.34
C PRO A 47 -24.35 -10.96 -0.21
N ASN A 48 -24.04 -9.84 0.44
CA ASN A 48 -24.67 -8.55 0.21
C ASN A 48 -24.28 -7.88 -1.12
N SER A 49 -23.07 -8.17 -1.63
CA SER A 49 -22.57 -7.66 -2.91
C SER A 49 -22.07 -8.81 -3.78
N LYS A 50 -22.30 -8.78 -5.10
CA LYS A 50 -21.98 -9.93 -5.99
C LYS A 50 -20.49 -10.07 -6.31
N GLY A 51 -19.68 -9.11 -5.90
CA GLY A 51 -18.24 -9.11 -6.13
C GLY A 51 -17.58 -7.90 -5.49
N PHE A 52 -16.28 -7.99 -5.30
CA PHE A 52 -15.50 -6.93 -4.65
C PHE A 52 -15.59 -5.57 -5.36
N VAL A 53 -15.71 -5.56 -6.70
CA VAL A 53 -15.87 -4.31 -7.49
C VAL A 53 -17.16 -3.58 -7.10
N GLU A 54 -18.29 -4.30 -7.13
CA GLU A 54 -19.60 -3.73 -6.76
C GLU A 54 -19.57 -3.23 -5.31
N TYR A 55 -19.00 -4.04 -4.42
CA TYR A 55 -18.86 -3.70 -3.01
C TYR A 55 -18.08 -2.39 -2.78
N VAL A 56 -16.87 -2.24 -3.34
CA VAL A 56 -16.08 -1.02 -3.08
C VAL A 56 -16.73 0.24 -3.67
N GLU A 57 -17.43 0.10 -4.81
CA GLU A 57 -18.08 1.23 -5.47
C GLU A 57 -19.39 1.64 -4.79
N GLN A 58 -20.21 0.68 -4.36
CA GLN A 58 -21.53 0.95 -3.76
C GLN A 58 -21.47 1.14 -2.24
N ASN A 59 -20.63 0.35 -1.53
CA ASN A 59 -20.60 0.34 -0.07
C ASN A 59 -19.52 1.29 0.49
N LEU A 60 -18.34 1.35 -0.14
CA LEU A 60 -17.24 2.20 0.32
C LEU A 60 -17.15 3.55 -0.41
N GLY A 61 -17.92 3.72 -1.50
CA GLY A 61 -17.96 4.97 -2.26
C GLY A 61 -16.65 5.31 -2.99
N ILE A 62 -15.81 4.32 -3.28
CA ILE A 62 -14.53 4.51 -3.98
C ILE A 62 -14.44 3.68 -5.25
N THR A 63 -13.65 4.16 -6.22
CA THR A 63 -13.43 3.41 -7.46
C THR A 63 -12.60 2.14 -7.21
N TYR A 64 -12.92 1.05 -7.90
CA TYR A 64 -12.12 -0.19 -7.82
C TYR A 64 -10.62 0.00 -8.10
N PRO A 65 -10.20 0.78 -9.12
CA PRO A 65 -8.77 1.06 -9.34
C PRO A 65 -8.08 1.75 -8.15
N HIS A 66 -8.81 2.55 -7.37
CA HIS A 66 -8.24 3.14 -6.15
C HIS A 66 -8.06 2.08 -5.06
N ALA A 67 -9.07 1.26 -4.81
CA ALA A 67 -9.00 0.14 -3.86
C ALA A 67 -7.81 -0.78 -4.17
N PHE A 68 -7.69 -1.21 -5.43
CA PHE A 68 -6.62 -2.08 -5.88
C PHE A 68 -5.22 -1.46 -5.68
N ARG A 69 -5.08 -0.16 -5.94
CA ARG A 69 -3.80 0.55 -5.70
C ARG A 69 -3.45 0.63 -4.22
N CYS A 70 -4.43 0.85 -3.34
CA CYS A 70 -4.21 0.83 -1.89
C CYS A 70 -3.76 -0.55 -1.41
N ILE A 71 -4.41 -1.62 -1.87
CA ILE A 71 -3.99 -3.01 -1.58
C ILE A 71 -2.54 -3.24 -2.00
N LYS A 72 -2.20 -2.91 -3.26
CA LYS A 72 -0.84 -3.11 -3.78
C LYS A 72 0.22 -2.28 -3.05
N ALA A 73 -0.12 -1.06 -2.65
CA ALA A 73 0.77 -0.23 -1.85
C ALA A 73 1.00 -0.83 -0.46
N ALA A 74 -0.05 -1.31 0.22
CA ALA A 74 0.07 -1.97 1.51
C ALA A 74 0.90 -3.27 1.44
N GLU A 75 0.69 -4.09 0.41
CA GLU A 75 1.52 -5.29 0.17
C GLU A 75 3.01 -4.93 -0.01
N LEU A 76 3.31 -3.86 -0.76
CA LEU A 76 4.68 -3.36 -0.91
C LEU A 76 5.24 -2.87 0.44
N LEU A 77 4.48 -2.10 1.21
CA LEU A 77 4.92 -1.59 2.52
C LEU A 77 5.21 -2.75 3.48
N LEU A 78 4.34 -3.76 3.53
CA LEU A 78 4.52 -4.97 4.34
C LEU A 78 5.78 -5.76 3.93
N PHE A 79 6.14 -5.72 2.65
CA PHE A 79 7.39 -6.29 2.17
C PHE A 79 8.60 -5.43 2.56
N LEU A 80 8.57 -4.11 2.29
CA LEU A 80 9.68 -3.20 2.56
C LEU A 80 9.99 -3.05 4.06
N GLN A 81 8.99 -3.09 4.95
CA GLN A 81 9.19 -2.94 6.40
C GLN A 81 10.07 -4.05 7.00
N LYS A 82 10.23 -5.19 6.31
CA LYS A 82 11.14 -6.27 6.72
C LYS A 82 12.62 -5.92 6.50
N HIS A 83 12.89 -4.87 5.74
CA HIS A 83 14.21 -4.50 5.26
C HIS A 83 14.58 -3.04 5.57
N PHE A 84 13.59 -2.17 5.81
CA PHE A 84 13.79 -0.74 5.98
C PHE A 84 12.86 -0.17 7.04
N ASP A 85 13.39 0.73 7.88
CA ASP A 85 12.62 1.47 8.88
C ASP A 85 11.84 2.64 8.27
N VAL A 86 12.28 3.14 7.12
CA VAL A 86 11.64 4.24 6.40
C VAL A 86 10.84 3.69 5.23
N LEU A 87 9.57 4.04 5.17
CA LEU A 87 8.60 3.54 4.18
C LEU A 87 8.02 4.66 3.32
N PRO A 88 7.51 4.35 2.10
CA PRO A 88 6.76 5.31 1.31
C PRO A 88 5.54 5.83 2.07
N GLN A 89 5.36 7.15 2.10
CA GLN A 89 4.33 7.82 2.93
C GLN A 89 2.98 8.01 2.23
N SER A 90 2.85 7.56 0.97
CA SER A 90 1.60 7.67 0.22
C SER A 90 1.52 6.62 -0.88
N GLU A 91 0.31 6.28 -1.31
CA GLU A 91 0.07 5.37 -2.43
C GLU A 91 0.79 5.85 -3.70
N SER A 92 0.78 7.16 -3.96
CA SER A 92 1.46 7.73 -5.12
C SER A 92 2.98 7.59 -5.07
N ALA A 93 3.59 7.59 -3.88
CA ALA A 93 5.01 7.31 -3.70
C ALA A 93 5.33 5.82 -3.81
N ALA A 94 4.44 4.94 -3.35
CA ALA A 94 4.57 3.49 -3.48
C ALA A 94 4.40 3.01 -4.93
N ARG A 95 3.50 3.64 -5.71
CA ARG A 95 3.07 3.20 -7.04
C ARG A 95 4.21 2.93 -8.04
N PRO A 96 5.28 3.76 -8.16
CA PRO A 96 6.40 3.46 -9.04
C PRO A 96 7.14 2.17 -8.68
N LEU A 97 7.24 1.85 -7.38
CA LEU A 97 7.92 0.67 -6.87
C LEU A 97 7.09 -0.60 -7.07
N VAL A 98 5.76 -0.52 -6.88
CA VAL A 98 4.82 -1.65 -7.09
C VAL A 98 5.00 -2.29 -8.48
N LYS A 99 5.40 -1.50 -9.49
CA LYS A 99 5.58 -1.98 -10.87
C LYS A 99 6.86 -2.79 -11.08
N LEU A 100 7.79 -2.77 -10.13
CA LEU A 100 9.09 -3.43 -10.23
C LEU A 100 9.02 -4.85 -9.67
N SER A 101 9.94 -5.71 -10.08
CA SER A 101 10.15 -7.01 -9.43
C SER A 101 10.58 -6.84 -7.95
N PRO A 102 10.36 -7.82 -7.06
CA PRO A 102 10.73 -7.70 -5.65
C PRO A 102 12.20 -7.32 -5.41
N ALA A 103 13.13 -7.89 -6.19
CA ALA A 103 14.55 -7.53 -6.11
C ALA A 103 14.80 -6.06 -6.52
N ASN A 104 14.13 -5.59 -7.58
CA ASN A 104 14.24 -4.22 -8.03
C ASN A 104 13.53 -3.23 -7.09
N GLN A 105 12.48 -3.65 -6.39
CA GLN A 105 11.84 -2.87 -5.32
C GLN A 105 12.84 -2.58 -4.19
N LEU A 106 13.51 -3.63 -3.68
CA LEU A 106 14.52 -3.48 -2.63
C LEU A 106 15.69 -2.61 -3.10
N LYS A 107 16.19 -2.83 -4.32
CA LYS A 107 17.30 -2.05 -4.88
C LYS A 107 16.93 -0.57 -5.05
N ALA A 108 15.77 -0.29 -5.65
CA ALA A 108 15.30 1.06 -5.86
C ALA A 108 15.04 1.78 -4.53
N TRP A 109 14.31 1.14 -3.62
CA TRP A 109 13.99 1.75 -2.33
C TRP A 109 15.21 1.92 -1.44
N GLY A 110 16.12 0.95 -1.41
CA GLY A 110 17.37 1.07 -0.67
C GLY A 110 18.22 2.23 -1.15
N GLU A 111 18.29 2.46 -2.47
CA GLU A 111 18.97 3.63 -3.01
C GLU A 111 18.26 4.93 -2.62
N VAL A 112 16.93 4.96 -2.69
CA VAL A 112 16.12 6.10 -2.23
C VAL A 112 16.44 6.43 -0.77
N VAL A 113 16.37 5.46 0.13
CA VAL A 113 16.67 5.64 1.56
C VAL A 113 18.09 6.13 1.77
N ARG A 114 19.07 5.60 1.01
CA ARG A 114 20.48 6.00 1.09
C ARG A 114 20.70 7.45 0.68
N ILE A 115 20.09 7.91 -0.42
CA ILE A 115 20.25 9.29 -0.91
C ILE A 115 19.45 10.32 -0.11
N THR A 116 18.48 9.87 0.68
CA THR A 116 17.68 10.72 1.59
C THR A 116 18.07 10.52 3.05
N ALA A 117 19.19 9.86 3.33
CA ALA A 117 19.66 9.65 4.70
C ALA A 117 19.85 11.01 5.39
N GLY A 118 19.09 11.26 6.46
CA GLY A 118 19.07 12.53 7.20
C GLY A 118 17.91 13.46 6.85
N ASP A 119 17.12 13.17 5.80
CA ASP A 119 15.88 13.89 5.52
C ASP A 119 14.81 13.50 6.57
N LYS A 120 14.03 14.49 7.04
CA LYS A 120 12.95 14.27 8.03
C LYS A 120 11.81 13.40 7.49
N TRP A 121 11.64 13.32 6.17
CA TRP A 121 10.54 12.64 5.51
C TRP A 121 11.01 11.82 4.32
N ALA A 122 10.39 10.66 4.11
CA ALA A 122 10.63 9.88 2.90
C ALA A 122 10.26 10.70 1.65
N PRO A 123 11.02 10.58 0.55
CA PRO A 123 10.82 11.44 -0.59
C PRO A 123 9.52 11.15 -1.35
N GLY A 124 9.00 12.19 -1.99
CA GLY A 124 7.84 12.07 -2.87
C GLY A 124 8.11 11.30 -4.16
N LYS A 125 7.03 11.00 -4.87
CA LYS A 125 6.99 10.22 -6.12
C LYS A 125 8.08 10.60 -7.14
N ASP A 126 8.31 11.88 -7.39
CA ASP A 126 9.19 12.32 -8.49
C ASP A 126 10.65 11.93 -8.24
N ARG A 127 11.12 12.01 -6.98
CA ARG A 127 12.49 11.61 -6.63
C ARG A 127 12.64 10.09 -6.69
N ILE A 128 11.61 9.33 -6.32
CA ILE A 128 11.58 7.88 -6.47
C ILE A 128 11.68 7.50 -7.95
N GLN A 129 10.88 8.13 -8.82
CA GLN A 129 10.93 7.88 -10.26
C GLN A 129 12.29 8.21 -10.87
N LYS A 130 12.89 9.34 -10.49
CA LYS A 130 14.25 9.70 -10.92
C LYS A 130 15.28 8.66 -10.49
N THR A 131 15.14 8.12 -9.28
CA THR A 131 16.04 7.07 -8.76
C THR A 131 15.90 5.77 -9.54
N ILE A 132 14.66 5.33 -9.79
CA ILE A 132 14.37 4.14 -10.61
C ILE A 132 14.96 4.28 -12.02
N ALA A 133 14.75 5.43 -12.67
CA ALA A 133 15.29 5.71 -14.00
C ALA A 133 16.83 5.78 -13.99
N GLY A 134 17.43 6.43 -12.99
CA GLY A 134 18.90 6.51 -12.84
C GLY A 134 19.56 5.14 -12.64
N LEU A 135 18.84 4.18 -12.07
CA LEU A 135 19.28 2.78 -11.92
C LEU A 135 18.96 1.90 -13.15
N GLY A 136 18.28 2.45 -14.17
CA GLY A 136 17.85 1.71 -15.35
C GLY A 136 16.82 0.62 -15.08
N LEU A 137 16.02 0.77 -14.02
CA LEU A 137 15.03 -0.22 -13.57
C LEU A 137 13.65 -0.01 -14.21
N ASP A 138 13.48 1.04 -15.01
CA ASP A 138 12.24 1.41 -15.70
C ASP A 138 11.90 0.49 -16.90
N LYS A 139 12.86 -0.33 -17.33
CA LYS A 139 12.79 -1.20 -18.52
C LYS A 139 12.89 -2.70 -18.19
N ALA A 140 12.96 -3.05 -16.91
CA ALA A 140 13.20 -4.41 -16.42
C ALA A 140 11.90 -5.16 -16.09
#